data_AF-A0A1V8M977-F1
#
_entry.id   AF-A0A1V8M977-F1
#
_cell.length_a   1.000
_cell.length_b   1.000
_cell.length_c   1.000
_cell.angle_alpha   90.00
_cell.angle_beta   90.00
_cell.angle_gamma   90.00
#
_symmetry.space_group_name_H-M   'P 1'
#
loop_
_entity.id
_entity.type
_entity.pdbx_description
1 polymer ?
#
loop_
_entity_poly.entity_id
_entity_poly.type
_entity_poly.pdbx_seq_one_letter_code
_entity_poly.pdbx_strand_id
1 'polypeptide(L)'
;MSNHFKILFLFLTFFFTSQTQAVELCLSLDGSSSIIPADFQLQLEGVAASVENSSIIPQDSSVYISVVQFSDNATVEVGSTLIADQDTADILAAKIRNIKQVKGGTNIGAGITSCTSTFVTNDKQIIDVSTDGVSQVNPIPARQAAVLAGVDVVNAIGVGTGINEAQLSALVWPQPETPIPGPGFVVLVASFQEYTAAIEAKIKAEVKPDPEPGPGPEPGPDPQPNPSPNPEPSPSPSNGTQPIPTLNEWGLILLSLLMLTVTMRNKKFRNT
;
A
#
# COMPACT_ATOMS: atom_id res chain seq x y z
N MET A 1 -41.73 -27.50 -43.57
CA MET A 1 -41.30 -28.32 -42.42
C MET A 1 -40.18 -27.54 -41.73
N SER A 2 -40.47 -27.05 -40.52
CA SER A 2 -39.62 -26.11 -39.77
C SER A 2 -38.46 -26.86 -39.10
N ASN A 3 -37.22 -26.48 -39.41
CA ASN A 3 -36.03 -27.00 -38.74
C ASN A 3 -35.77 -26.16 -37.48
N HIS A 4 -36.01 -26.74 -36.31
CA HIS A 4 -35.64 -26.15 -35.03
C HIS A 4 -34.22 -26.54 -34.66
N PHE A 5 -33.28 -25.61 -34.83
CA PHE A 5 -31.93 -25.70 -34.30
C PHE A 5 -31.98 -25.28 -32.82
N LYS A 6 -31.89 -26.24 -31.90
CA LYS A 6 -31.78 -25.97 -30.46
C LYS A 6 -30.31 -25.67 -30.14
N ILE A 7 -29.99 -24.40 -29.92
CA ILE A 7 -28.69 -23.97 -29.41
C ILE A 7 -28.68 -24.28 -27.90
N LEU A 8 -27.82 -25.22 -27.49
CA LEU A 8 -27.56 -25.55 -26.11
C LEU A 8 -26.54 -24.53 -25.57
N PHE A 9 -26.98 -23.61 -24.71
CA PHE A 9 -26.08 -22.71 -23.98
C PHE A 9 -25.44 -23.47 -22.82
N LEU A 10 -24.14 -23.75 -22.93
CA LEU A 10 -23.33 -24.28 -21.85
C LEU A 10 -22.87 -23.09 -20.98
N PHE A 11 -23.49 -22.92 -19.82
CA PHE A 11 -23.04 -21.92 -18.82
C PHE A 11 -21.80 -22.47 -18.12
N LEU A 12 -20.63 -21.94 -18.46
CA LEU A 12 -19.38 -22.21 -17.75
C LEU A 12 -19.30 -21.25 -16.56
N THR A 13 -19.69 -21.71 -15.37
CA THR A 13 -19.53 -20.96 -14.12
C THR A 13 -18.05 -20.93 -13.73
N PHE A 14 -17.39 -19.80 -13.97
CA PHE A 14 -16.08 -19.52 -13.37
C PHE A 14 -16.29 -19.17 -11.90
N PHE A 15 -15.91 -20.09 -11.01
CA PHE A 15 -15.73 -19.76 -9.59
C PHE A 15 -14.41 -18.99 -9.46
N PHE A 16 -14.48 -17.67 -9.35
CA PHE A 16 -13.36 -16.89 -8.85
C PHE A 16 -13.34 -17.03 -7.33
N THR A 17 -12.39 -17.80 -6.80
CA THR A 17 -12.08 -17.76 -5.38
C THR A 17 -11.34 -16.44 -5.13
N SER A 18 -12.01 -15.49 -4.51
CA SER A 18 -11.34 -14.32 -3.91
C SER A 18 -10.39 -14.85 -2.85
N GLN A 19 -9.09 -14.76 -3.08
CA GLN A 19 -8.13 -14.94 -1.99
C GLN A 19 -8.01 -13.60 -1.29
N THR A 20 -8.38 -13.56 -0.02
CA THR A 20 -7.99 -12.48 0.88
C THR A 20 -6.47 -12.37 0.83
N GLN A 21 -5.93 -11.26 0.34
CA GLN A 21 -4.49 -11.02 0.37
C GLN A 21 -4.06 -11.03 1.85
N ALA A 22 -3.03 -11.81 2.18
CA ALA A 22 -2.50 -11.80 3.54
C ALA A 22 -1.85 -10.44 3.83
N VAL A 23 -1.57 -10.16 5.11
CA VAL A 23 -0.82 -8.97 5.52
C VAL A 23 0.46 -9.44 6.19
N GLU A 24 1.60 -8.91 5.75
CA GLU A 24 2.86 -9.00 6.50
C GLU A 24 3.09 -7.68 7.24
N LEU A 25 2.99 -7.72 8.56
CA LEU A 25 3.17 -6.56 9.43
C LEU A 25 4.47 -6.70 10.24
N CYS A 26 5.40 -5.78 10.00
CA CYS A 26 6.62 -5.65 10.79
C CYS A 26 6.50 -4.50 11.79
N LEU A 27 6.64 -4.80 13.08
CA LEU A 27 6.67 -3.83 14.15
C LEU A 27 8.12 -3.40 14.40
N SER A 28 8.45 -2.16 14.04
CA SER A 28 9.77 -1.54 14.25
C SER A 28 9.74 -0.73 15.54
N LEU A 29 10.24 -1.31 16.63
CA LEU A 29 10.17 -0.77 17.99
C LEU A 29 11.44 -0.03 18.40
N ASP A 30 11.31 1.18 18.89
CA ASP A 30 12.42 1.95 19.46
C ASP A 30 12.87 1.33 20.79
N GLY A 31 14.11 0.87 20.82
CA GLY A 31 14.81 0.30 21.96
C GLY A 31 15.90 1.22 22.51
N SER A 32 15.92 2.48 22.12
CA SER A 32 16.93 3.48 22.49
C SER A 32 16.99 3.77 24.00
N SER A 33 17.98 4.57 24.40
CA SER A 33 18.20 4.91 25.80
C SER A 33 17.24 5.96 26.36
N SER A 34 16.54 6.73 25.51
CA SER A 34 15.53 7.71 25.95
C SER A 34 14.32 7.03 26.58
N ILE A 35 13.96 5.84 26.08
CA ILE A 35 12.90 5.01 26.64
C ILE A 35 13.42 4.29 27.87
N ILE A 36 12.84 4.57 29.05
CA ILE A 36 13.19 3.85 30.27
C ILE A 36 12.73 2.39 30.20
N PRO A 37 13.35 1.46 30.94
CA PRO A 37 12.99 0.04 30.83
C PRO A 37 11.51 -0.27 31.10
N ALA A 38 10.86 0.45 32.03
CA ALA A 38 9.44 0.25 32.32
C ALA A 38 8.54 0.63 31.13
N ASP A 39 8.88 1.71 30.43
CA ASP A 39 8.15 2.17 29.25
C ASP A 39 8.39 1.26 28.04
N PHE A 40 9.62 0.75 27.89
CA PHE A 40 9.90 -0.27 26.88
C PHE A 40 9.10 -1.56 27.13
N GLN A 41 8.90 -1.97 28.39
CA GLN A 41 8.03 -3.09 28.71
C GLN A 41 6.56 -2.82 28.35
N LEU A 42 6.05 -1.59 28.54
CA LEU A 42 4.71 -1.23 28.08
C LEU A 42 4.57 -1.29 26.55
N GLN A 43 5.63 -0.89 25.83
CA GLN A 43 5.69 -1.03 24.38
C GLN A 43 5.57 -2.49 23.95
N LEU A 44 6.36 -3.39 24.55
CA LEU A 44 6.28 -4.83 24.29
C LEU A 44 4.92 -5.42 24.66
N GLU A 45 4.35 -4.99 25.80
CA GLU A 45 3.06 -5.48 26.27
C GLU A 45 1.92 -5.12 25.31
N GLY A 46 1.87 -3.88 24.82
CA GLY A 46 0.83 -3.46 23.86
C GLY A 46 0.87 -4.28 22.56
N VAL A 47 2.06 -4.58 22.05
CA VAL A 47 2.23 -5.44 20.87
C VAL A 47 1.84 -6.89 21.19
N ALA A 48 2.33 -7.45 22.29
CA ALA A 48 2.04 -8.82 22.68
C ALA A 48 0.53 -9.06 22.94
N ALA A 49 -0.13 -8.16 23.64
CA ALA A 49 -1.57 -8.21 23.89
C ALA A 49 -2.39 -8.11 22.59
N SER A 50 -1.92 -7.33 21.61
CA SER A 50 -2.53 -7.25 20.28
C SER A 50 -2.47 -8.59 19.54
N VAL A 51 -1.32 -9.28 19.63
CA VAL A 51 -1.10 -10.59 18.98
C VAL A 51 -2.00 -11.67 19.58
N GLU A 52 -2.16 -11.72 20.91
CA GLU A 52 -2.98 -12.73 21.60
C GLU A 52 -4.48 -12.55 21.35
N ASN A 53 -4.90 -11.36 20.92
CA ASN A 53 -6.31 -11.01 20.78
C ASN A 53 -6.81 -11.23 19.35
N SER A 54 -7.58 -12.31 19.14
CA SER A 54 -8.19 -12.66 17.85
C SER A 54 -9.17 -11.61 17.28
N SER A 55 -9.62 -10.65 18.09
CA SER A 55 -10.43 -9.50 17.64
C SER A 55 -9.59 -8.32 17.15
N ILE A 56 -8.27 -8.41 17.24
CA ILE A 56 -7.28 -7.44 16.75
C ILE A 56 -6.48 -8.07 15.60
N ILE A 57 -5.77 -9.18 15.85
CA ILE A 57 -5.07 -9.96 14.82
C ILE A 57 -5.84 -11.26 14.59
N PRO A 58 -6.41 -11.49 13.39
CA PRO A 58 -7.05 -12.75 13.04
C PRO A 58 -6.08 -13.95 13.16
N GLN A 59 -6.60 -15.06 13.68
CA GLN A 59 -5.88 -16.32 13.85
C GLN A 59 -6.39 -17.33 12.82
N ASP A 60 -6.25 -16.97 11.55
CA ASP A 60 -6.81 -17.69 10.41
C ASP A 60 -5.83 -17.77 9.23
N SER A 61 -4.52 -17.59 9.52
CA SER A 61 -3.44 -17.56 8.52
C SER A 61 -3.50 -16.37 7.54
N SER A 62 -4.20 -15.29 7.87
CA SER A 62 -4.22 -14.07 7.05
C SER A 62 -3.14 -13.04 7.42
N VAL A 63 -2.41 -13.24 8.53
CA VAL A 63 -1.43 -12.26 9.02
C VAL A 63 -0.09 -12.92 9.35
N TYR A 64 1.00 -12.33 8.87
CA TYR A 64 2.36 -12.57 9.35
C TYR A 64 2.80 -11.41 10.25
N ILE A 65 3.46 -11.74 11.36
CA ILE A 65 4.04 -10.76 12.28
C ILE A 65 5.55 -10.95 12.36
N SER A 66 6.30 -9.87 12.24
CA SER A 66 7.71 -9.79 12.63
C SER A 66 7.94 -8.61 13.58
N VAL A 67 8.96 -8.71 14.43
CA VAL A 67 9.33 -7.65 15.37
C VAL A 67 10.81 -7.34 15.22
N VAL A 68 11.08 -6.08 14.95
CA VAL A 68 12.41 -5.49 14.88
C VAL A 68 12.53 -4.49 16.01
N GLN A 69 13.65 -4.52 16.70
CA GLN A 69 14.02 -3.46 17.62
C GLN A 69 15.14 -2.62 17.00
N PHE A 70 15.09 -1.30 17.16
CA PHE A 70 16.17 -0.40 16.71
C PHE A 70 16.67 0.52 17.83
N SER A 71 17.96 0.84 17.77
CA SER A 71 18.63 1.91 18.52
C SER A 71 19.65 2.59 17.62
N ASP A 72 20.96 2.47 17.86
CA ASP A 72 22.00 2.87 16.89
C ASP A 72 21.95 2.01 15.61
N ASN A 73 21.62 0.73 15.78
CA ASN A 73 21.42 -0.28 14.74
C ASN A 73 20.07 -0.99 14.99
N ALA A 74 19.68 -1.91 14.09
CA ALA A 74 18.47 -2.71 14.25
C ALA A 74 18.77 -4.20 14.38
N THR A 75 17.91 -4.92 15.10
CA THR A 75 17.95 -6.37 15.30
C THR A 75 16.56 -6.94 15.06
N VAL A 76 16.48 -8.05 14.32
CA VAL A 76 15.26 -8.85 14.21
C VAL A 76 15.12 -9.67 15.48
N GLU A 77 14.18 -9.29 16.34
CA GLU A 77 13.88 -9.97 17.59
C GLU A 77 12.96 -11.17 17.37
N VAL A 78 12.02 -11.01 16.43
CA VAL A 78 11.15 -12.07 15.94
C VAL A 78 11.10 -12.01 14.42
N GLY A 79 11.48 -13.11 13.76
CA GLY A 79 11.29 -13.27 12.32
C GLY A 79 9.82 -13.45 11.93
N SER A 80 9.53 -13.35 10.64
CA SER A 80 8.15 -13.48 10.10
C SER A 80 7.50 -14.78 10.57
N THR A 81 6.39 -14.63 11.29
CA THR A 81 5.62 -15.71 11.91
C THR A 81 4.16 -15.61 11.44
N LEU A 82 3.67 -16.65 10.76
CA LEU A 82 2.27 -16.76 10.34
C LEU A 82 1.37 -17.03 11.55
N ILE A 83 0.36 -16.19 11.76
CA ILE A 83 -0.60 -16.36 12.85
C ILE A 83 -1.75 -17.25 12.38
N ALA A 84 -1.54 -18.56 12.50
CA ALA A 84 -2.51 -19.57 12.05
C ALA A 84 -3.60 -19.90 13.08
N ASP A 85 -3.28 -19.79 14.37
CA ASP A 85 -4.12 -20.20 15.50
C ASP A 85 -3.72 -19.47 16.80
N GLN A 86 -4.50 -19.67 17.86
CA GLN A 86 -4.27 -19.07 19.18
C GLN A 86 -2.95 -19.53 19.80
N ASP A 87 -2.60 -20.81 19.65
CA ASP A 87 -1.37 -21.36 20.24
C ASP A 87 -0.14 -20.66 19.65
N THR A 88 -0.13 -20.42 18.33
CA THR A 88 0.94 -19.67 17.67
C THR A 88 1.00 -18.21 18.13
N ALA A 89 -0.17 -17.57 18.30
CA ALA A 89 -0.27 -16.21 18.83
C ALA A 89 0.30 -16.09 20.25
N ASP A 90 -0.08 -17.00 21.16
CA ASP A 90 0.38 -17.02 22.55
C ASP A 90 1.90 -17.24 22.64
N ILE A 91 2.45 -18.17 21.84
CA ILE A 91 3.90 -18.40 21.78
C ILE A 91 4.64 -17.16 21.27
N LEU A 92 4.12 -16.50 20.24
CA LEU A 92 4.74 -15.29 19.70
C LEU A 92 4.70 -14.15 20.71
N ALA A 93 3.55 -13.91 21.34
CA ALA A 93 3.39 -12.87 22.35
C ALA A 93 4.32 -13.09 23.56
N ALA A 94 4.49 -14.35 24.01
CA ALA A 94 5.46 -14.68 25.04
C ALA A 94 6.91 -14.38 24.62
N LYS A 95 7.27 -14.58 23.34
CA LYS A 95 8.60 -14.17 22.82
C LYS A 95 8.75 -12.65 22.83
N ILE A 96 7.73 -11.92 22.38
CA ILE A 96 7.74 -10.45 22.33
C ILE A 96 7.95 -9.86 23.73
N ARG A 97 7.21 -10.32 24.75
CA ARG A 97 7.40 -9.87 26.14
C ARG A 97 8.79 -10.14 26.70
N ASN A 98 9.54 -11.09 26.13
CA ASN A 98 10.88 -11.45 26.58
C ASN A 98 12.01 -10.65 25.92
N ILE A 99 11.71 -9.85 24.89
CA ILE A 99 12.68 -9.00 24.18
C ILE A 99 13.42 -8.11 25.18
N LYS A 100 14.74 -8.04 25.03
CA LYS A 100 15.61 -7.21 25.88
C LYS A 100 15.91 -5.89 25.19
N GLN A 101 15.73 -4.81 25.92
CA GLN A 101 16.00 -3.48 25.39
C GLN A 101 17.49 -3.34 25.04
N VAL A 102 17.80 -2.99 23.79
CA VAL A 102 19.20 -2.90 23.32
C VAL A 102 19.91 -1.64 23.81
N LYS A 103 19.18 -0.55 24.06
CA LYS A 103 19.72 0.78 24.38
C LYS A 103 20.60 1.33 23.25
N GLY A 104 21.04 2.57 23.39
CA GLY A 104 21.78 3.33 22.38
C GLY A 104 21.06 4.59 21.93
N GLY A 105 21.38 5.06 20.72
CA GLY A 105 20.71 6.13 20.01
C GLY A 105 19.39 5.72 19.37
N THR A 106 18.87 6.55 18.46
CA THR A 106 17.58 6.38 17.79
C THR A 106 17.80 6.43 16.28
N ASN A 107 17.80 5.29 15.60
CA ASN A 107 18.02 5.18 14.16
C ASN A 107 16.82 4.48 13.49
N ILE A 108 15.77 5.28 13.23
CA ILE A 108 14.52 4.78 12.64
C ILE A 108 14.76 4.12 11.28
N GLY A 109 15.70 4.65 10.48
CA GLY A 109 16.03 4.11 9.17
C GLY A 109 16.61 2.69 9.21
N ALA A 110 17.39 2.36 10.25
CA ALA A 110 17.86 0.99 10.47
C ALA A 110 16.70 0.03 10.77
N GLY A 111 15.72 0.46 11.58
CA GLY A 111 14.51 -0.32 11.87
C GLY A 111 13.72 -0.65 10.59
N ILE A 112 13.45 0.36 9.75
CA ILE A 112 12.76 0.19 8.46
C ILE A 112 13.52 -0.76 7.54
N THR A 113 14.84 -0.61 7.43
CA THR A 113 15.67 -1.47 6.58
C THR A 113 15.62 -2.92 7.05
N SER A 114 15.72 -3.14 8.36
CA SER A 114 15.63 -4.48 8.95
C SER A 114 14.24 -5.08 8.77
N CYS A 115 13.16 -4.31 8.97
CA CYS A 115 11.80 -4.77 8.73
C CYS A 115 11.57 -5.23 7.28
N THR A 116 12.06 -4.43 6.33
CA THR A 116 11.98 -4.77 4.89
C THR A 116 12.58 -6.15 4.60
N SER A 117 13.64 -6.54 5.30
CA SER A 117 14.28 -7.85 5.13
C SER A 117 13.52 -9.03 5.74
N THR A 118 12.47 -8.77 6.53
CA THR A 118 11.66 -9.82 7.18
C THR A 118 10.50 -10.29 6.32
N PHE A 119 10.12 -9.55 5.28
CA PHE A 119 8.99 -9.91 4.41
C PHE A 119 9.36 -11.11 3.52
N VAL A 120 8.50 -12.12 3.48
CA VAL A 120 8.76 -13.41 2.84
C VAL A 120 7.82 -13.72 1.67
N THR A 121 6.78 -12.93 1.48
CA THR A 121 5.80 -13.07 0.41
C THR A 121 5.70 -11.78 -0.43
N ASN A 122 4.79 -11.78 -1.41
CA ASN A 122 4.40 -10.57 -2.15
C ASN A 122 2.99 -10.09 -1.74
N ASP A 123 2.54 -10.49 -0.55
CA ASP A 123 1.31 -9.99 0.05
C ASP A 123 1.48 -8.55 0.54
N LYS A 124 0.44 -7.95 1.14
CA LYS A 124 0.47 -6.56 1.57
C LYS A 124 1.51 -6.37 2.68
N GLN A 125 2.51 -5.52 2.45
CA GLN A 125 3.64 -5.30 3.36
C GLN A 125 3.51 -3.98 4.12
N ILE A 126 3.48 -4.07 5.45
CA ILE A 126 3.31 -2.92 6.34
C ILE A 126 4.47 -2.85 7.33
N ILE A 127 5.09 -1.68 7.45
CA ILE A 127 6.03 -1.36 8.53
C ILE A 127 5.35 -0.39 9.48
N ASP A 128 5.31 -0.74 10.77
CA ASP A 128 4.83 0.15 11.82
C ASP A 128 5.98 0.61 12.72
N VAL A 129 6.30 1.89 12.68
CA VAL A 129 7.40 2.49 13.46
C VAL A 129 6.89 3.05 14.77
N SER A 130 7.45 2.61 15.89
CA SER A 130 7.20 3.19 17.22
C SER A 130 8.44 3.88 17.75
N THR A 131 8.34 5.14 18.22
CA THR A 131 9.48 5.91 18.76
C THR A 131 9.06 7.00 19.76
N ASP A 132 9.93 7.34 20.71
CA ASP A 132 9.79 8.49 21.61
C ASP A 132 10.66 9.69 21.21
N GLY A 133 11.38 9.58 20.09
CA GLY A 133 12.50 10.45 19.79
C GLY A 133 12.64 10.84 18.32
N VAL A 134 13.74 11.57 18.06
CA VAL A 134 14.13 11.99 16.71
C VAL A 134 15.22 11.06 16.20
N SER A 135 15.07 10.59 14.96
CA SER A 135 16.09 9.77 14.33
C SER A 135 17.40 10.55 14.15
N GLN A 136 18.53 9.96 14.58
CA GLN A 136 19.89 10.49 14.44
C GLN A 136 20.34 10.56 12.99
N VAL A 137 19.86 9.61 12.17
CA VAL A 137 20.09 9.56 10.73
C VAL A 137 18.75 9.84 10.04
N ASN A 138 18.77 10.65 8.97
CA ASN A 138 17.56 10.93 8.19
C ASN A 138 16.93 9.60 7.71
N PRO A 139 15.69 9.26 8.15
CA PRO A 139 15.08 7.97 7.83
C PRO A 139 14.44 7.92 6.44
N ILE A 140 14.29 9.06 5.76
CA ILE A 140 13.60 9.15 4.46
C ILE A 140 14.22 8.26 3.36
N PRO A 141 15.56 8.21 3.18
CA PRO A 141 16.17 7.30 2.20
C PRO A 141 15.87 5.83 2.48
N ALA A 142 15.83 5.42 3.75
CA ALA A 142 15.49 4.04 4.12
C ALA A 142 14.04 3.71 3.78
N ARG A 143 13.10 4.61 4.09
CA ARG A 143 11.69 4.46 3.67
C ARG A 143 11.55 4.40 2.15
N GLN A 144 12.26 5.24 1.40
CA GLN A 144 12.22 5.20 -0.07
C GLN A 144 12.75 3.87 -0.62
N ALA A 145 13.83 3.34 -0.04
CA ALA A 145 14.37 2.04 -0.40
C ALA A 145 13.38 0.91 -0.08
N ALA A 146 12.69 0.96 1.06
CA ALA A 146 11.65 0.00 1.42
C ALA A 146 10.49 0.00 0.41
N VAL A 147 9.99 1.18 0.03
CA VAL A 147 8.94 1.31 -0.98
C VAL A 147 9.40 0.78 -2.34
N LEU A 148 10.64 1.07 -2.75
CA LEU A 148 11.22 0.51 -3.98
C LEU A 148 11.37 -1.01 -3.93
N ALA A 149 11.47 -1.60 -2.73
CA ALA A 149 11.55 -3.04 -2.51
C ALA A 149 10.18 -3.72 -2.45
N GLY A 150 9.07 -2.97 -2.48
CA GLY A 150 7.71 -3.51 -2.49
C GLY A 150 6.89 -3.24 -1.22
N VAL A 151 7.43 -2.49 -0.24
CA VAL A 151 6.66 -2.14 0.97
C VAL A 151 5.51 -1.18 0.61
N ASP A 152 4.29 -1.60 0.91
CA ASP A 152 3.07 -0.85 0.58
C ASP A 152 2.82 0.32 1.54
N VAL A 153 3.09 0.10 2.83
CA VAL A 153 2.72 1.04 3.90
C VAL A 153 3.84 1.19 4.92
N VAL A 154 4.09 2.43 5.32
CA VAL A 154 4.88 2.77 6.50
C VAL A 154 4.03 3.68 7.38
N ASN A 155 3.65 3.21 8.56
CA ASN A 155 2.94 4.01 9.56
C ASN A 155 3.86 4.33 10.74
N ALA A 156 3.42 5.27 11.59
CA ALA A 156 4.17 5.60 12.79
C ALA A 156 3.27 5.82 14.01
N ILE A 157 3.84 5.57 15.18
CA ILE A 157 3.36 6.04 16.47
C ILE A 157 4.48 6.78 17.20
N GLY A 158 4.22 8.05 17.50
CA GLY A 158 5.09 8.91 18.28
C GLY A 158 4.63 9.01 19.73
N VAL A 159 5.54 8.80 20.68
CA VAL A 159 5.23 8.79 22.12
C VAL A 159 5.90 9.95 22.84
N GLY A 160 5.11 10.72 23.59
CA GLY A 160 5.61 11.80 24.43
C GLY A 160 6.11 13.01 23.63
N THR A 161 6.95 13.83 24.28
CA THR A 161 7.36 15.14 23.75
C THR A 161 8.74 15.13 23.09
N GLY A 162 9.44 13.99 23.07
CA GLY A 162 10.79 13.86 22.50
C GLY A 162 10.80 13.70 20.98
N ILE A 163 9.64 13.44 20.38
CA ILE A 163 9.49 13.25 18.95
C ILE A 163 9.62 14.53 18.14
N ASN A 164 9.79 14.36 16.83
CA ASN A 164 9.57 15.41 15.85
C ASN A 164 8.40 15.01 14.95
N GLU A 165 7.22 15.60 15.18
CA GLU A 165 6.00 15.30 14.43
C GLU A 165 6.18 15.50 12.91
N ALA A 166 6.92 16.54 12.50
CA ALA A 166 7.19 16.78 11.08
C ALA A 166 8.09 15.70 10.46
N GLN A 167 9.04 15.14 11.23
CA GLN A 167 9.84 13.99 10.78
C GLN A 167 8.95 12.75 10.62
N LEU A 168 8.06 12.46 11.57
CA LEU A 168 7.14 11.33 11.48
C LEU A 168 6.15 11.49 10.32
N SER A 169 5.54 12.67 10.18
CA SER A 169 4.63 12.98 9.08
C SER A 169 5.31 12.85 7.71
N ALA A 170 6.58 13.25 7.59
CA ALA A 170 7.35 13.05 6.36
C ALA A 170 7.81 11.59 6.15
N LEU A 171 7.91 10.80 7.22
CA LEU A 171 8.38 9.42 7.19
C LEU A 171 7.35 8.49 6.57
N VAL A 172 6.09 8.61 6.98
CA VAL A 172 5.02 7.65 6.64
C VAL A 172 4.78 7.55 5.14
N TRP A 173 4.18 6.43 4.73
CA TRP A 173 3.90 6.11 3.34
C TRP A 173 2.60 5.30 3.24
N PRO A 174 1.74 5.55 2.23
CA PRO A 174 1.80 6.58 1.20
C PRO A 174 1.76 8.03 1.73
N GLN A 175 2.06 8.99 0.84
CA GLN A 175 1.95 10.42 1.11
C GLN A 175 0.84 11.04 0.24
N PRO A 176 0.14 12.09 0.71
CA PRO A 176 0.29 12.74 2.02
C PRO A 176 -0.24 11.85 3.16
N GLU A 177 0.12 12.21 4.39
CA GLU A 177 -0.39 11.55 5.61
C GLU A 177 -1.93 11.49 5.61
N THR A 178 -2.49 10.34 5.99
CA THR A 178 -3.95 10.16 6.11
C THR A 178 -4.36 9.77 7.53
N PRO A 179 -5.62 9.97 7.97
CA PRO A 179 -6.08 9.46 9.26
C PRO A 179 -6.41 7.95 9.19
N ILE A 180 -6.32 7.25 10.32
CA ILE A 180 -6.80 5.87 10.47
C ILE A 180 -8.27 5.77 10.03
N PRO A 181 -8.67 4.75 9.24
CA PRO A 181 -7.89 3.57 8.83
C PRO A 181 -7.18 3.69 7.47
N GLY A 182 -7.02 4.90 6.92
CA GLY A 182 -6.22 5.11 5.72
C GLY A 182 -4.73 4.76 5.96
N PRO A 183 -3.93 4.51 4.91
CA PRO A 183 -2.52 4.16 5.05
C PRO A 183 -1.63 5.41 5.17
N GLY A 184 -0.40 5.24 5.64
CA GLY A 184 0.56 6.33 5.76
C GLY A 184 0.14 7.33 6.81
N PHE A 185 -0.07 6.89 8.04
CA PHE A 185 -0.59 7.71 9.12
C PHE A 185 0.35 7.79 10.32
N VAL A 186 0.25 8.87 11.10
CA VAL A 186 0.93 9.02 12.39
C VAL A 186 -0.11 9.03 13.51
N VAL A 187 0.13 8.25 14.57
CA VAL A 187 -0.58 8.36 15.85
C VAL A 187 0.34 9.01 16.86
N LEU A 188 -0.17 9.99 17.61
CA LEU A 188 0.57 10.65 18.69
C LEU A 188 -0.09 10.33 20.02
N VAL A 189 0.70 9.88 20.99
CA VAL A 189 0.24 9.62 22.36
C VAL A 189 1.12 10.34 23.35
N ALA A 190 0.55 10.73 24.50
CA ALA A 190 1.31 11.51 25.49
C ALA A 190 2.30 10.65 26.29
N SER A 191 2.06 9.34 26.39
CA SER A 191 2.91 8.43 27.17
C SER A 191 2.80 6.96 26.73
N PHE A 192 3.70 6.13 27.25
CA PHE A 192 3.67 4.68 27.03
C PHE A 192 2.49 3.97 27.70
N GLN A 193 1.81 4.61 28.66
CA GLN A 193 0.55 4.09 29.18
C GLN A 193 -0.56 4.22 28.13
N GLU A 194 -0.61 5.35 27.42
CA GLU A 194 -1.55 5.57 26.31
C GLU A 194 -1.17 4.79 25.05
N TYR A 195 0.13 4.50 24.86
CA TYR A 195 0.64 3.71 23.75
C TYR A 195 -0.09 2.37 23.57
N THR A 196 -0.36 1.65 24.67
CA THR A 196 -0.95 0.29 24.62
C THR A 196 -2.28 0.26 23.85
N ALA A 197 -3.22 1.14 24.19
CA ALA A 197 -4.49 1.24 23.48
C ALA A 197 -4.33 1.76 22.04
N ALA A 198 -3.35 2.64 21.81
CA ALA A 198 -3.09 3.18 20.50
C ALA A 198 -2.52 2.14 19.54
N ILE A 199 -1.53 1.33 19.96
CA ILE A 199 -0.95 0.28 19.12
C ILE A 199 -1.97 -0.81 18.80
N GLU A 200 -2.84 -1.18 19.74
CA GLU A 200 -3.96 -2.10 19.49
C GLU A 200 -4.90 -1.58 18.39
N ALA A 201 -5.26 -0.29 18.47
CA ALA A 201 -6.13 0.34 17.47
C ALA A 201 -5.47 0.42 16.09
N LYS A 202 -4.15 0.69 16.05
CA LYS A 202 -3.36 0.72 14.82
C LYS A 202 -3.30 -0.64 14.15
N ILE A 203 -2.83 -1.66 14.87
CA ILE A 203 -2.69 -3.02 14.35
C ILE A 203 -4.05 -3.49 13.84
N LYS A 204 -5.12 -3.27 14.60
CA LYS A 204 -6.48 -3.61 14.19
C LYS A 204 -6.93 -2.91 12.90
N ALA A 205 -6.46 -1.70 12.62
CA ALA A 205 -6.78 -1.00 11.38
C ALA A 205 -5.96 -1.53 10.19
N GLU A 206 -4.70 -1.91 10.44
CA GLU A 206 -3.72 -2.32 9.43
C GLU A 206 -3.93 -3.75 8.92
N VAL A 207 -4.30 -4.69 9.80
CA VAL A 207 -4.46 -6.12 9.46
C VAL A 207 -5.85 -6.48 8.93
N LYS A 208 -6.74 -5.48 8.80
CA LYS A 208 -8.05 -5.73 8.18
C LYS A 208 -7.86 -6.08 6.70
N PRO A 209 -8.54 -7.12 6.22
CA PRO A 209 -8.65 -7.37 4.79
C PRO A 209 -9.09 -6.10 4.07
N ASP A 210 -8.41 -5.75 2.98
CA ASP A 210 -8.96 -4.73 2.08
C ASP A 210 -10.34 -5.21 1.61
N PRO A 211 -11.35 -4.31 1.53
CA PRO A 211 -12.66 -4.71 1.04
C PRO A 211 -12.49 -5.35 -0.34
N GLU A 212 -13.06 -6.55 -0.52
CA GLU A 212 -12.96 -7.28 -1.78
C GLU A 212 -13.29 -6.35 -2.96
N PRO A 213 -12.56 -6.46 -4.10
CA PRO A 213 -12.99 -5.80 -5.31
C PRO A 213 -14.46 -6.16 -5.56
N GLY A 214 -15.35 -5.18 -5.48
CA GLY A 214 -16.76 -5.40 -5.74
C GLY A 214 -16.92 -6.07 -7.12
N PRO A 215 -18.02 -6.83 -7.33
CA PRO A 215 -18.24 -7.50 -8.61
C PRO A 215 -18.01 -6.50 -9.73
N GLY A 216 -17.03 -6.80 -10.59
CA GLY A 216 -16.71 -5.97 -11.74
C GLY A 216 -17.98 -5.72 -12.57
N PRO A 217 -18.07 -4.61 -13.31
CA PRO A 217 -19.23 -4.34 -14.14
C PRO A 217 -19.55 -5.57 -14.98
N GLU A 218 -20.78 -6.06 -14.84
CA GLU A 218 -21.29 -7.21 -15.58
C GLU A 218 -20.99 -6.98 -17.08
N PRO A 219 -20.49 -7.98 -17.83
CA PRO A 219 -20.32 -7.84 -19.26
C PRO A 219 -21.63 -7.31 -19.85
N GLY A 220 -21.58 -6.11 -20.42
CA GLY A 220 -22.75 -5.52 -21.06
C GLY A 220 -23.32 -6.52 -22.07
N PRO A 221 -24.64 -6.50 -22.31
CA PRO A 221 -25.25 -7.39 -23.28
C PRO A 221 -24.49 -7.32 -24.61
N ASP A 222 -24.19 -8.49 -25.18
CA ASP A 222 -23.51 -8.58 -26.47
C ASP A 222 -24.16 -7.60 -27.46
N PRO A 223 -23.37 -6.84 -28.24
CA PRO A 223 -23.90 -5.97 -29.27
C PRO A 223 -24.89 -6.77 -30.13
N GLN A 224 -26.15 -6.34 -30.15
CA GLN A 224 -27.16 -6.96 -31.00
C GLN A 224 -26.59 -7.05 -32.43
N PRO A 225 -26.77 -8.18 -33.14
CA PRO A 225 -26.41 -8.27 -34.54
C PRO A 225 -27.01 -7.07 -35.27
N ASN A 226 -26.15 -6.28 -35.90
CA ASN A 226 -26.56 -5.11 -36.66
C ASN A 226 -27.63 -5.57 -37.67
N PRO A 227 -28.78 -4.87 -37.80
CA PRO A 227 -29.74 -5.19 -38.83
C PRO A 227 -29.02 -5.27 -40.18
N SER A 228 -29.31 -6.31 -40.97
CA SER A 228 -28.70 -6.48 -42.30
C SER A 228 -28.72 -5.17 -43.07
N PRO A 229 -27.65 -4.83 -43.82
CA PRO A 229 -27.65 -3.66 -44.66
C PRO A 229 -28.90 -3.67 -45.55
N ASN A 230 -29.66 -2.57 -45.54
CA ASN A 230 -30.77 -2.40 -46.45
C ASN A 230 -30.22 -2.56 -47.89
N PRO A 231 -30.94 -3.21 -48.82
CA PRO A 231 -30.47 -3.35 -50.20
C PRO A 231 -30.11 -1.98 -50.76
N GLU A 232 -28.93 -1.87 -51.38
CA GLU A 232 -28.51 -0.64 -52.04
C GLU A 232 -29.58 -0.16 -53.02
N PRO A 233 -29.89 1.14 -53.07
CA PRO A 233 -30.69 1.71 -54.15
C PRO A 233 -30.05 1.39 -55.50
N SER A 234 -30.87 0.91 -56.43
CA SER A 234 -30.46 0.63 -57.81
C SER A 234 -29.77 1.84 -58.45
N PRO A 235 -28.69 1.68 -59.24
CA PRO A 235 -27.93 2.80 -59.79
C PRO A 235 -28.79 3.61 -60.77
N SER A 236 -28.96 4.90 -60.48
CA SER A 236 -29.50 5.88 -61.42
C SER A 236 -28.41 6.42 -62.35
N PRO A 237 -28.76 6.92 -63.54
CA PRO A 237 -27.82 7.15 -64.63
C PRO A 237 -26.82 8.28 -64.32
N SER A 238 -25.56 8.04 -64.71
CA SER A 238 -24.46 8.99 -64.69
C SER A 238 -24.83 10.33 -65.33
N ASN A 239 -24.73 11.40 -64.55
CA ASN A 239 -24.61 12.75 -65.06
C ASN A 239 -23.33 13.35 -64.47
N GLY A 240 -22.34 13.58 -65.33
CA GLY A 240 -21.01 14.00 -64.92
C GLY A 240 -20.96 15.43 -64.38
N THR A 241 -20.10 15.66 -63.39
CA THR A 241 -19.44 16.97 -63.17
C THR A 241 -18.27 16.86 -62.16
N GLN A 242 -17.07 17.10 -62.70
CA GLN A 242 -15.86 17.74 -62.12
C GLN A 242 -15.07 17.09 -60.95
N PRO A 243 -13.73 17.00 -61.05
CA PRO A 243 -12.86 16.44 -60.00
C PRO A 243 -12.60 17.40 -58.83
N ILE A 244 -12.50 16.83 -57.62
CA ILE A 244 -12.11 17.49 -56.36
C ILE A 244 -10.58 17.75 -56.39
N PRO A 245 -10.08 18.95 -56.01
CA PRO A 245 -8.64 19.20 -55.97
C PRO A 245 -7.98 18.48 -54.78
N THR A 246 -6.86 17.81 -55.05
CA THR A 246 -5.98 17.23 -54.03
C THR A 246 -5.14 18.33 -53.37
N LEU A 247 -5.03 18.29 -52.04
CA LEU A 247 -4.10 19.12 -51.27
C LEU A 247 -2.67 18.73 -51.64
N ASN A 248 -1.90 19.69 -52.18
CA ASN A 248 -0.50 19.53 -52.54
C ASN A 248 0.43 19.96 -51.39
N GLU A 249 1.71 19.59 -51.50
CA GLU A 249 2.72 19.58 -50.43
C GLU A 249 3.02 20.93 -49.72
N TRP A 250 2.40 22.03 -50.15
CA TRP A 250 2.43 23.30 -49.41
C TRP A 250 1.52 23.31 -48.17
N GLY A 251 0.51 22.45 -48.10
CA GLY A 251 -0.38 22.33 -46.94
C GLY A 251 0.30 21.74 -45.69
N LEU A 252 1.35 20.94 -45.87
CA LEU A 252 2.10 20.33 -44.77
C LEU A 252 3.18 21.25 -44.18
N ILE A 253 3.62 22.27 -44.93
CA ILE A 253 4.64 23.23 -44.48
C ILE A 253 4.06 24.28 -43.52
N LEU A 254 2.77 24.62 -43.65
CA LEU A 254 2.11 25.56 -42.74
C LEU A 254 1.84 24.98 -41.34
N LEU A 255 1.72 23.65 -41.21
CA LEU A 255 1.49 23.00 -39.92
C LEU A 255 2.77 22.85 -39.09
N SER A 256 3.95 22.78 -39.73
CA SER A 256 5.24 22.66 -39.04
C SER A 256 5.76 24.00 -38.48
N LEU A 257 5.40 25.13 -39.08
CA LEU A 257 5.79 26.47 -38.59
C LEU A 257 5.02 26.88 -37.32
N LEU A 258 3.81 26.35 -37.12
CA LEU A 258 2.98 26.62 -35.94
C LEU A 258 3.48 25.89 -34.68
N MET A 259 4.12 24.72 -34.83
CA MET A 259 4.66 23.94 -33.69
C MET A 259 6.00 24.47 -33.17
N LEU A 260 6.77 25.20 -33.99
CA LEU A 260 8.08 25.74 -33.58
C LEU A 260 7.97 27.02 -32.73
N THR A 261 6.92 27.81 -32.89
CA THR A 261 6.68 29.04 -32.11
C THR A 261 6.14 28.76 -30.70
N VAL A 262 5.41 27.65 -30.50
CA VAL A 262 4.93 27.24 -29.17
C VAL A 262 6.07 26.72 -28.28
N THR A 263 7.05 26.02 -28.87
CA THR A 263 8.18 25.44 -28.12
C THR A 263 9.19 26.49 -27.59
N MET A 264 9.36 27.62 -28.30
CA MET A 264 10.29 28.68 -27.86
C MET A 264 9.71 29.65 -26.81
N ARG A 265 8.39 29.65 -26.58
CA ARG A 265 7.76 30.53 -25.59
C ARG A 265 7.82 29.98 -24.15
N ASN A 266 7.96 28.66 -23.98
CA ASN A 266 8.05 28.02 -22.65
C ASN A 266 9.47 27.95 -22.06
N LYS A 267 10.53 28.19 -22.85
CA LYS A 267 11.92 28.14 -22.34
C LYS A 267 12.39 29.45 -21.68
N LYS A 268 11.63 30.55 -21.79
CA LYS A 268 11.99 31.87 -21.26
C LYS A 268 11.44 32.17 -19.85
N PHE A 269 10.69 31.26 -19.25
CA PHE A 269 10.09 31.42 -17.90
C PHE A 269 10.75 30.59 -16.80
N ARG A 270 11.95 30.04 -17.02
CA ARG A 270 12.62 29.14 -16.04
C ARG A 270 13.95 29.64 -15.48
N ASN A 271 14.33 30.90 -15.68
CA ASN A 271 15.45 31.53 -14.98
C ASN A 271 15.06 32.94 -14.51
N THR A 272 14.44 33.01 -13.33
CA THR A 272 14.57 34.08 -12.32
C THR A 272 14.19 33.46 -10.99
#